data_AF-A0A349X066-F1
#
_entry.id   AF-A0A349X066-F1
#
_cell.length_a   1.000
_cell.length_b   1.000
_cell.length_c   1.000
_cell.angle_alpha   90.00
_cell.angle_beta   90.00
_cell.angle_gamma   90.00
#
_symmetry.space_group_name_H-M   'P 1'
#
loop_
_entity.id
_entity.type
_entity.pdbx_description
1 polymer ?
#
loop_
_entity_poly.entity_id
_entity_poly.type
_entity_poly.pdbx_seq_one_letter_code
_entity_poly.pdbx_strand_id
1 'polypeptide(L)'
;MNEQNIPQINEPVQSSKNIWITIIAVVLTAIIVGGVVHAWQKIRLQSIEQSLQQQINTLQSQIESLQQTTPPVATTPETTQVPTQSTGETASWQTYENKELEFSFRYPASYGNFQISINNGETGKKFTGNFQNNNHFSIGGITADYSSGRSAYFLDFVKYLNEGGKYYHLMALDKKWLVEPTKILTADGQKILIVNGDSYVEERNVQGPTINPGSNGGALINMSGSGEFKGIAVWNDDVNDLPQSDFEEILMTFKFTK
;
A
#
# COMPACT_ATOMS: atom_id res chain seq x y z
N MET A 1 10.48 10.57 -82.87
CA MET A 1 10.28 10.05 -81.49
C MET A 1 8.78 9.92 -81.33
N ASN A 2 8.25 8.69 -81.38
CA ASN A 2 6.81 8.43 -81.34
C ASN A 2 6.41 8.03 -79.91
N GLU A 3 5.47 8.77 -79.33
CA GLU A 3 4.82 8.44 -78.07
C GLU A 3 3.90 7.23 -78.28
N GLN A 4 4.22 6.11 -77.62
CA GLN A 4 3.34 4.95 -77.52
C GLN A 4 2.30 5.19 -76.44
N ASN A 5 1.04 5.35 -76.86
CA ASN A 5 -0.12 5.48 -76.01
C ASN A 5 -0.54 4.08 -75.52
N ILE A 6 -0.41 3.80 -74.22
CA ILE A 6 -0.80 2.53 -73.61
C ILE A 6 -2.29 2.63 -73.20
N PRO A 7 -3.18 1.73 -73.66
CA PRO A 7 -4.58 1.75 -73.28
C PRO A 7 -4.77 1.36 -71.81
N GLN A 8 -5.45 2.20 -71.04
CA GLN A 8 -5.92 1.87 -69.70
C GLN A 8 -7.01 0.80 -69.77
N ILE A 9 -6.71 -0.38 -69.23
CA ILE A 9 -7.68 -1.44 -68.99
C ILE A 9 -8.47 -1.06 -67.73
N ASN A 10 -9.71 -0.63 -67.91
CA ASN A 10 -10.65 -0.43 -66.80
C ASN A 10 -11.22 -1.80 -66.39
N GLU A 11 -10.75 -2.35 -65.28
CA GLU A 11 -11.38 -3.53 -64.69
C GLU A 11 -12.79 -3.18 -64.16
N PRO A 12 -13.78 -4.06 -64.36
CA PRO A 12 -15.11 -3.84 -63.82
C PRO A 12 -15.08 -3.90 -62.29
N VAL A 13 -15.48 -2.81 -61.64
CA VAL A 13 -15.63 -2.71 -60.18
C VAL A 13 -16.53 -3.84 -59.70
N GLN A 14 -15.92 -4.80 -59.02
CA GLN A 14 -16.56 -5.99 -58.50
C GLN A 14 -17.66 -5.60 -57.50
N SER A 15 -18.89 -5.96 -57.84
CA SER A 15 -20.13 -5.60 -57.17
C SER A 15 -20.08 -5.81 -55.64
N SER A 16 -20.39 -4.73 -54.91
CA SER A 16 -20.28 -4.49 -53.46
C SER A 16 -21.20 -5.32 -52.54
N LYS A 17 -21.73 -6.47 -53.00
CA LYS A 17 -22.71 -7.27 -52.22
C LYS A 17 -22.16 -7.89 -50.93
N ASN A 18 -20.83 -7.97 -50.76
CA ASN A 18 -20.23 -8.59 -49.57
C ASN A 18 -19.84 -7.59 -48.46
N ILE A 19 -19.83 -6.29 -48.74
CA ILE A 19 -19.41 -5.27 -47.76
C ILE A 19 -20.41 -5.18 -46.59
N TRP A 20 -21.71 -5.35 -46.87
CA TRP A 20 -22.76 -5.27 -45.84
C TRP A 20 -22.68 -6.42 -44.83
N ILE A 21 -22.23 -7.61 -45.25
CA ILE A 21 -22.06 -8.78 -44.37
C ILE A 21 -20.94 -8.53 -43.35
N THR A 22 -19.82 -7.93 -43.78
CA THR A 22 -18.71 -7.59 -42.89
C THR A 22 -19.13 -6.57 -41.82
N ILE A 23 -19.93 -5.56 -42.20
CA ILE A 23 -20.42 -4.55 -41.25
C ILE A 23 -21.31 -5.19 -40.18
N ILE A 24 -22.26 -6.05 -40.57
CA ILE A 24 -23.14 -6.76 -39.62
C ILE A 24 -22.33 -7.64 -38.66
N ALA A 25 -21.32 -8.36 -39.17
CA ALA A 25 -20.48 -9.23 -38.35
C ALA A 25 -19.68 -8.46 -37.29
N VAL A 26 -19.15 -7.28 -37.65
CA VAL A 26 -18.42 -6.41 -36.71
C VAL A 26 -19.36 -5.87 -35.62
N VAL A 27 -20.56 -5.42 -35.99
CA VAL A 27 -21.55 -4.91 -35.02
C VAL A 27 -22.00 -6.00 -34.05
N LEU A 28 -22.28 -7.22 -34.54
CA LEU A 28 -22.66 -8.35 -33.68
C LEU A 28 -21.55 -8.71 -32.68
N THR A 29 -20.30 -8.72 -33.15
CA THR A 29 -19.15 -9.02 -32.29
C THR A 29 -18.97 -7.94 -31.22
N ALA A 30 -19.13 -6.67 -31.57
CA ALA A 30 -19.07 -5.56 -30.62
C ALA A 30 -20.16 -5.64 -29.55
N ILE A 31 -21.39 -6.02 -29.90
CA ILE A 31 -22.50 -6.19 -28.95
C ILE A 31 -22.21 -7.34 -27.98
N ILE A 32 -21.69 -8.47 -28.47
CA ILE A 32 -21.36 -9.64 -27.63
C ILE A 32 -20.26 -9.27 -26.64
N VAL A 33 -19.17 -8.67 -27.10
CA VAL A 33 -18.05 -8.26 -26.23
C VAL A 33 -18.50 -7.21 -25.22
N GLY A 34 -19.26 -6.20 -25.65
CA GLY A 34 -19.82 -5.18 -24.77
C GLY A 34 -20.76 -5.75 -23.69
N GLY A 35 -21.60 -6.71 -24.06
CA GLY A 35 -22.51 -7.39 -23.14
C GLY A 35 -21.78 -8.20 -22.06
N VAL A 36 -20.72 -8.92 -22.44
CA VAL A 36 -19.89 -9.69 -21.48
C VAL A 36 -19.18 -8.76 -20.49
N VAL A 37 -18.58 -7.66 -20.97
CA VAL A 37 -17.89 -6.69 -20.11
C VAL A 37 -18.87 -6.04 -19.14
N HIS A 38 -20.07 -5.65 -19.61
CA HIS A 38 -21.09 -5.04 -18.76
C HIS A 38 -21.61 -6.01 -17.67
N ALA A 39 -21.82 -7.28 -18.02
CA ALA A 39 -22.21 -8.30 -17.03
C ALA A 39 -21.13 -8.50 -15.96
N TRP A 40 -19.85 -8.52 -16.35
CA TRP A 40 -18.74 -8.65 -15.43
C TRP A 40 -18.60 -7.46 -14.48
N GLN A 41 -18.77 -6.23 -14.98
CA GLN A 41 -18.78 -5.02 -14.14
C GLN A 41 -19.91 -5.06 -13.10
N LYS A 42 -21.10 -5.51 -13.49
CA LYS A 42 -22.23 -5.64 -12.57
C LYS A 42 -21.98 -6.65 -11.46
N ILE A 43 -21.33 -7.78 -11.77
CA ILE A 43 -20.96 -8.80 -10.78
C ILE A 43 -19.92 -8.25 -9.79
N ARG A 44 -18.92 -7.49 -10.27
CA ARG A 44 -17.92 -6.81 -9.43
C ARG A 44 -18.57 -5.84 -8.44
N LEU A 45 -19.53 -5.03 -8.90
CA LEU A 45 -20.23 -4.06 -8.05
C LEU A 45 -20.99 -4.74 -6.90
N GLN A 46 -21.72 -5.82 -7.17
CA GLN A 46 -22.45 -6.56 -6.14
C GLN A 46 -21.53 -7.18 -5.09
N SER A 47 -20.37 -7.71 -5.52
CA SER A 47 -19.36 -8.25 -4.59
C SER A 47 -18.77 -7.15 -3.70
N ILE A 48 -18.58 -5.94 -4.23
CA ILE A 48 -18.09 -4.79 -3.46
C ILE A 48 -19.15 -4.36 -2.43
N GLU A 49 -20.42 -4.22 -2.84
CA GLU A 49 -21.52 -3.88 -1.94
C GLU A 49 -21.66 -4.89 -0.78
N GLN A 50 -21.57 -6.19 -1.07
CA GLN A 50 -21.62 -7.23 -0.04
C GLN A 50 -20.44 -7.14 0.94
N SER A 51 -19.23 -6.88 0.43
CA SER A 51 -18.04 -6.72 1.27
C SER A 51 -18.14 -5.48 2.17
N LEU A 52 -18.65 -4.36 1.64
CA LEU A 52 -18.89 -3.15 2.42
C LEU A 52 -19.94 -3.38 3.50
N GLN A 53 -21.03 -4.08 3.19
CA GLN A 53 -22.07 -4.41 4.17
C GLN A 53 -21.53 -5.30 5.30
N GLN A 54 -20.65 -6.26 4.97
CA GLN A 54 -19.97 -7.09 5.97
C GLN A 54 -19.08 -6.25 6.90
N GLN A 55 -18.30 -5.31 6.35
CA GLN A 55 -17.48 -4.40 7.15
C GLN A 55 -18.33 -3.52 8.08
N ILE A 56 -19.45 -2.98 7.59
CA ILE A 56 -20.38 -2.20 8.41
C ILE A 56 -20.90 -3.04 9.58
N ASN A 57 -21.33 -4.28 9.32
CA ASN A 57 -21.82 -5.17 10.37
C ASN A 57 -20.73 -5.49 11.40
N THR A 58 -19.49 -5.71 10.96
CA THR A 58 -18.35 -5.94 11.87
C THR A 58 -18.05 -4.73 12.74
N LEU A 59 -18.04 -3.52 12.17
CA LEU A 59 -17.82 -2.28 12.92
C LEU A 59 -18.94 -2.02 13.93
N GLN A 60 -20.21 -2.27 13.56
CA GLN A 60 -21.34 -2.15 14.50
C GLN A 60 -21.19 -3.10 15.69
N SER A 61 -20.83 -4.37 15.46
CA SER A 61 -20.58 -5.31 16.56
C SER A 61 -19.42 -4.89 17.47
N GLN A 62 -18.37 -4.26 16.92
CA GLN A 62 -17.28 -3.73 17.74
C GLN A 62 -17.74 -2.55 18.61
N ILE A 63 -18.55 -1.63 18.08
CA ILE A 63 -19.11 -0.51 18.84
C ILE A 63 -19.98 -1.02 19.99
N GLU A 64 -20.83 -2.01 19.75
CA GLU A 64 -21.68 -2.62 20.79
C GLU A 64 -20.84 -3.24 21.92
N SER A 65 -19.71 -3.88 21.58
CA SER A 65 -18.82 -4.48 22.59
C SER A 65 -18.11 -3.44 23.48
N LEU A 66 -17.75 -2.29 22.90
CA LEU A 66 -17.08 -1.20 23.63
C LEU A 66 -18.04 -0.48 24.59
N GLN A 67 -19.33 -0.39 24.25
CA GLN A 67 -20.32 0.23 25.13
C GLN A 67 -20.61 -0.60 26.39
N GLN A 68 -20.28 -1.89 26.41
CA GLN A 68 -20.50 -2.76 27.56
C GLN A 68 -19.36 -2.75 28.59
N THR A 69 -18.25 -2.04 28.35
CA THR A 69 -17.07 -2.01 29.22
C THR A 69 -16.82 -0.64 29.87
N THR A 70 -17.80 -0.13 30.64
CA THR A 70 -17.56 1.04 31.51
C THR A 70 -17.85 0.71 32.99
N PRO A 71 -16.84 0.33 33.80
CA PRO A 71 -16.95 0.34 35.26
C PRO A 71 -16.82 1.77 35.84
N PRO A 72 -17.40 2.04 37.03
CA PRO A 72 -17.41 3.37 37.62
C PRO A 72 -16.03 3.73 38.20
N VAL A 73 -15.50 4.88 37.79
CA VAL A 73 -14.23 5.45 38.26
C VAL A 73 -14.43 6.04 39.66
N ALA A 74 -13.67 5.51 40.63
CA ALA A 74 -13.57 6.04 41.99
C ALA A 74 -12.54 7.17 42.05
N THR A 75 -12.97 8.31 42.59
CA THR A 75 -12.21 9.54 42.79
C THR A 75 -11.27 9.43 43.99
N THR A 76 -10.01 9.86 43.88
CA THR A 76 -9.09 10.08 45.02
C THR A 76 -8.16 11.27 44.70
N PRO A 77 -7.78 12.11 45.69
CA PRO A 77 -7.37 13.51 45.46
C PRO A 77 -5.88 13.70 45.11
N GLU A 78 -5.65 14.81 44.40
CA GLU A 78 -4.38 15.37 43.96
C GLU A 78 -3.39 15.65 45.09
N THR A 79 -2.11 15.37 44.83
CA THR A 79 -0.97 15.97 45.54
C THR A 79 -0.16 16.79 44.55
N THR A 80 -0.19 18.11 44.74
CA THR A 80 0.59 19.10 44.00
C THR A 80 2.09 18.94 44.29
N GLN A 81 2.86 18.53 43.29
CA GLN A 81 4.31 18.68 43.27
C GLN A 81 4.72 19.61 42.13
N VAL A 82 5.63 20.51 42.45
CA VAL A 82 6.17 21.56 41.57
C VAL A 82 6.98 20.91 40.44
N PRO A 83 6.65 21.13 39.15
CA PRO A 83 7.34 20.48 38.05
C PRO A 83 8.66 21.19 37.73
N THR A 84 9.74 20.42 37.79
CA THR A 84 11.01 20.78 37.13
C THR A 84 10.89 20.35 35.67
N GLN A 85 10.95 21.31 34.75
CA GLN A 85 10.91 21.08 33.30
C GLN A 85 12.08 20.21 32.85
N SER A 86 11.80 18.92 32.66
CA SER A 86 12.48 18.08 31.68
C SER A 86 11.55 18.00 30.47
N THR A 87 12.08 18.31 29.28
CA THR A 87 11.46 18.25 27.94
C THR A 87 11.06 16.80 27.60
N GLY A 88 10.01 16.30 28.26
CA GLY A 88 9.55 14.92 28.24
C GLY A 88 8.19 14.77 27.57
N GLU A 89 8.12 14.92 26.26
CA GLU A 89 6.92 14.64 25.45
C GLU A 89 6.69 13.13 25.23
N THR A 90 7.66 12.26 25.58
CA THR A 90 7.55 10.80 25.35
C THR A 90 7.02 9.99 26.54
N ALA A 91 6.65 10.62 27.65
CA ALA A 91 6.20 9.94 28.87
C ALA A 91 4.89 9.13 28.68
N SER A 92 4.11 9.45 27.64
CA SER A 92 2.86 8.78 27.28
C SER A 92 3.02 7.73 26.17
N TRP A 93 4.24 7.38 25.77
CA TRP A 93 4.44 6.43 24.67
C TRP A 93 4.26 4.97 25.12
N GLN A 94 3.56 4.20 24.30
CA GLN A 94 3.43 2.75 24.42
C GLN A 94 4.52 2.05 23.60
N THR A 95 4.74 0.76 23.90
CA THR A 95 5.65 -0.10 23.13
C THR A 95 4.85 -1.22 22.51
N TYR A 96 4.96 -1.39 21.20
CA TYR A 96 4.50 -2.58 20.49
C TYR A 96 5.67 -3.54 20.32
N GLU A 97 5.44 -4.83 20.55
CA GLU A 97 6.41 -5.90 20.29
C GLU A 97 5.71 -7.04 19.58
N ASN A 98 6.30 -7.50 18.48
CA ASN A 98 5.88 -8.71 17.78
C ASN A 98 7.06 -9.67 17.68
N LYS A 99 7.02 -10.73 18.49
CA LYS A 99 8.07 -11.75 18.54
C LYS A 99 8.11 -12.64 17.30
N GLU A 100 6.96 -12.87 16.66
CA GLU A 100 6.88 -13.68 15.43
C GLU A 100 7.55 -12.94 14.25
N LEU A 101 7.37 -11.63 14.18
CA LEU A 101 7.99 -10.77 13.18
C LEU A 101 9.33 -10.16 13.64
N GLU A 102 9.82 -10.49 14.83
CA GLU A 102 11.13 -10.08 15.33
C GLU A 102 11.37 -8.54 15.32
N PHE A 103 10.35 -7.73 15.64
CA PHE A 103 10.53 -6.29 15.80
C PHE A 103 9.68 -5.68 16.92
N SER A 104 10.11 -4.51 17.38
CA SER A 104 9.36 -3.65 18.30
C SER A 104 9.55 -2.19 17.94
N PHE A 105 8.61 -1.35 18.33
CA PHE A 105 8.71 0.11 18.21
C PHE A 105 7.84 0.77 19.28
N ARG A 106 8.08 2.05 19.53
CA ARG A 106 7.27 2.86 20.46
C ARG A 106 6.40 3.85 19.67
N TYR A 107 5.26 4.22 20.24
CA TYR A 107 4.31 5.14 19.61
C TYR A 107 3.48 5.90 20.67
N PRO A 108 2.87 7.05 20.32
CA PRO A 108 2.01 7.79 21.25
C PRO A 108 0.77 6.98 21.69
N ALA A 109 0.48 6.90 23.00
CA ALA A 109 -0.70 6.17 23.50
C ALA A 109 -2.03 6.64 22.91
N SER A 110 -2.13 7.89 22.45
CA SER A 110 -3.32 8.45 21.82
C SER A 110 -3.75 7.69 20.55
N TYR A 111 -2.81 7.01 19.88
CA TYR A 111 -3.12 6.22 18.68
C TYR A 111 -3.89 4.94 19.01
N GLY A 112 -3.97 4.55 20.29
CA GLY A 112 -4.66 3.34 20.73
C GLY A 112 -3.86 2.08 20.41
N ASN A 113 -4.51 0.93 20.45
CA ASN A 113 -3.82 -0.35 20.28
C ASN A 113 -3.36 -0.54 18.83
N PHE A 114 -2.10 -0.91 18.67
CA PHE A 114 -1.57 -1.36 17.39
C PHE A 114 -1.91 -2.84 17.16
N GLN A 115 -2.43 -3.16 15.98
CA GLN A 115 -2.84 -4.52 15.62
C GLN A 115 -2.13 -4.94 14.34
N ILE A 116 -1.66 -6.19 14.29
CA ILE A 116 -1.09 -6.81 13.09
C ILE A 116 -1.96 -7.99 12.68
N SER A 117 -2.19 -8.12 11.38
CA SER A 117 -2.77 -9.31 10.75
C SER A 117 -1.77 -9.90 9.76
N ILE A 118 -1.58 -11.22 9.80
CA ILE A 118 -0.81 -11.98 8.81
C ILE A 118 -1.79 -12.82 8.00
N ASN A 119 -1.79 -12.64 6.67
CA ASN A 119 -2.69 -13.31 5.74
C ASN A 119 -1.89 -14.04 4.66
N ASN A 120 -2.37 -15.21 4.25
CA ASN A 120 -1.80 -15.94 3.12
C ASN A 120 -2.22 -15.29 1.78
N GLY A 121 -1.30 -15.26 0.82
CA GLY A 121 -1.63 -15.02 -0.57
C GLY A 121 -2.10 -16.32 -1.27
N GLU A 122 -2.21 -16.28 -2.59
CA GLU A 122 -2.20 -17.50 -3.40
C GLU A 122 -0.85 -18.23 -3.24
N THR A 123 0.22 -17.45 -3.11
CA THR A 123 1.55 -17.87 -2.69
C THR A 123 2.07 -16.87 -1.65
N GLY A 124 3.02 -17.30 -0.82
CA GLY A 124 3.60 -16.48 0.25
C GLY A 124 2.62 -15.93 1.28
N LYS A 125 3.10 -14.95 2.06
CA LYS A 125 2.32 -14.27 3.10
C LYS A 125 2.49 -12.76 3.03
N LYS A 126 1.51 -12.07 3.59
CA LYS A 126 1.50 -10.62 3.80
C LYS A 126 1.16 -10.32 5.24
N PHE A 127 1.89 -9.41 5.87
CA PHE A 127 1.42 -8.77 7.11
C PHE A 127 1.02 -7.32 6.85
N THR A 128 0.05 -6.86 7.62
CA THR A 128 -0.35 -5.45 7.69
C THR A 128 -0.60 -5.09 9.15
N GLY A 129 -0.19 -3.89 9.55
CA GLY A 129 -0.47 -3.38 10.88
C GLY A 129 -0.98 -1.95 10.85
N ASN A 130 -1.92 -1.63 11.73
CA ASN A 130 -2.57 -0.32 11.84
C ASN A 130 -2.89 -0.03 13.31
N PHE A 131 -3.11 1.24 13.63
CA PHE A 131 -3.67 1.63 14.92
C PHE A 131 -5.19 1.65 14.91
N GLN A 132 -5.80 1.43 16.08
CA GLN A 132 -7.24 1.54 16.27
C GLN A 132 -7.76 2.97 16.11
N ASN A 133 -7.02 3.98 16.58
CA ASN A 133 -7.46 5.39 16.58
C ASN A 133 -6.67 6.26 15.59
N ASN A 134 -5.74 5.69 14.84
CA ASN A 134 -4.98 6.39 13.81
C ASN A 134 -4.84 5.48 12.58
N ASN A 135 -5.72 5.68 11.60
CA ASN A 135 -5.69 4.95 10.33
C ASN A 135 -4.66 5.52 9.34
N HIS A 136 -3.92 6.56 9.71
CA HIS A 136 -2.96 7.24 8.86
C HIS A 136 -1.54 6.68 8.95
N PHE A 137 -1.26 5.87 9.97
CA PHE A 137 -0.03 5.09 10.10
C PHE A 137 -0.30 3.61 9.85
N SER A 138 0.25 3.10 8.76
CA SER A 138 0.19 1.69 8.42
C SER A 138 1.59 1.10 8.26
N ILE A 139 1.76 -0.16 8.63
CA ILE A 139 2.95 -0.94 8.26
C ILE A 139 2.55 -2.16 7.44
N GLY A 140 3.48 -2.66 6.64
CA GLY A 140 3.29 -3.92 5.95
C GLY A 140 4.56 -4.48 5.36
N GLY A 141 4.46 -5.73 4.94
CA GLY A 141 5.51 -6.45 4.25
C GLY A 141 4.99 -7.76 3.71
N ILE A 142 5.72 -8.32 2.75
CA ILE A 142 5.38 -9.57 2.07
C ILE A 142 6.59 -10.51 2.02
N THR A 143 6.34 -11.80 1.91
CA THR A 143 7.38 -12.76 1.55
C THR A 143 7.76 -12.62 0.07
N ALA A 144 8.96 -13.05 -0.29
CA ALA A 144 9.49 -12.88 -1.65
C ALA A 144 8.64 -13.58 -2.74
N ASP A 145 7.98 -14.66 -2.36
CA ASP A 145 7.10 -15.48 -3.20
C ASP A 145 5.63 -15.03 -3.17
N TYR A 146 5.27 -13.90 -2.55
CA TYR A 146 3.87 -13.51 -2.39
C TYR A 146 3.15 -13.23 -3.73
N SER A 147 1.94 -13.80 -3.90
CA SER A 147 1.01 -13.43 -4.98
C SER A 147 -0.43 -13.36 -4.47
N SER A 148 -1.26 -12.52 -5.08
CA SER A 148 -2.66 -12.33 -4.65
C SER A 148 -3.64 -12.00 -5.79
N GLY A 149 -3.28 -12.29 -7.04
CA GLY A 149 -4.12 -11.99 -8.21
C GLY A 149 -4.47 -10.51 -8.42
N ARG A 150 -3.77 -9.58 -7.73
CA ARG A 150 -3.96 -8.12 -7.82
C ARG A 150 -2.65 -7.39 -8.11
N SER A 151 -2.76 -6.13 -8.49
CA SER A 151 -1.61 -5.21 -8.59
C SER A 151 -0.97 -4.98 -7.21
N ALA A 152 0.34 -4.73 -7.22
CA ALA A 152 1.10 -4.43 -6.02
C ALA A 152 0.81 -3.03 -5.46
N TYR A 153 0.93 -2.88 -4.14
CA TYR A 153 0.84 -1.61 -3.42
C TYR A 153 2.15 -1.30 -2.71
N PHE A 154 2.32 -0.05 -2.24
CA PHE A 154 3.50 0.38 -1.48
C PHE A 154 3.88 -0.54 -0.30
N LEU A 155 2.88 -1.05 0.43
CA LEU A 155 3.08 -1.96 1.56
C LEU A 155 3.39 -3.42 1.14
N ASP A 156 3.35 -3.76 -0.15
CA ASP A 156 3.80 -5.04 -0.68
C ASP A 156 5.33 -5.06 -0.85
N PHE A 157 6.01 -4.78 0.25
CA PHE A 157 7.46 -4.64 0.34
C PHE A 157 8.13 -5.93 0.80
N VAL A 158 9.15 -6.37 0.07
CA VAL A 158 9.99 -7.51 0.49
C VAL A 158 11.19 -7.00 1.29
N LYS A 159 11.95 -6.07 0.71
CA LYS A 159 13.12 -5.39 1.29
C LYS A 159 13.59 -4.29 0.33
N TYR A 160 14.55 -3.47 0.71
CA TYR A 160 15.31 -2.65 -0.22
C TYR A 160 16.70 -3.24 -0.49
N LEU A 161 17.24 -2.95 -1.66
CA LEU A 161 18.61 -3.29 -2.06
C LEU A 161 19.45 -2.01 -2.13
N ASN A 162 20.76 -2.13 -1.85
CA ASN A 162 21.73 -1.06 -2.08
C ASN A 162 22.80 -1.61 -3.04
N GLU A 163 22.71 -1.22 -4.30
CA GLU A 163 23.57 -1.71 -5.38
C GLU A 163 24.27 -0.51 -6.01
N GLY A 164 25.61 -0.44 -5.88
CA GLY A 164 26.40 0.67 -6.46
C GLY A 164 26.02 2.06 -5.92
N GLY A 165 25.57 2.16 -4.67
CA GLY A 165 25.14 3.41 -4.05
C GLY A 165 23.73 3.86 -4.43
N LYS A 166 22.99 3.05 -5.19
CA LYS A 166 21.58 3.27 -5.52
C LYS A 166 20.69 2.37 -4.69
N TYR A 167 19.53 2.88 -4.30
CA TYR A 167 18.54 2.13 -3.55
C TYR A 167 17.45 1.59 -4.48
N TYR A 168 17.01 0.36 -4.22
CA TYR A 168 15.92 -0.26 -4.95
C TYR A 168 14.87 -0.80 -4.01
N HIS A 169 13.60 -0.43 -4.22
CA HIS A 169 12.46 -1.08 -3.57
C HIS A 169 12.23 -2.43 -4.26
N LEU A 170 12.44 -3.54 -3.54
CA LEU A 170 12.16 -4.89 -4.01
C LEU A 170 10.75 -5.31 -3.57
N MET A 171 9.90 -5.65 -4.53
CA MET A 171 8.58 -6.24 -4.29
C MET A 171 8.59 -7.74 -4.66
N ALA A 172 7.42 -8.37 -4.59
CA ALA A 172 7.24 -9.76 -5.02
C ALA A 172 7.76 -10.01 -6.45
N LEU A 173 8.13 -11.26 -6.72
CA LEU A 173 8.57 -11.73 -8.05
C LEU A 173 9.77 -10.94 -8.60
N ASP A 174 10.67 -10.53 -7.71
CA ASP A 174 11.93 -9.83 -8.00
C ASP A 174 11.78 -8.50 -8.76
N LYS A 175 10.61 -7.88 -8.70
CA LYS A 175 10.41 -6.58 -9.33
C LYS A 175 11.06 -5.47 -8.49
N LYS A 176 11.95 -4.70 -9.12
CA LYS A 176 12.73 -3.63 -8.51
C LYS A 176 12.31 -2.27 -9.06
N TRP A 177 12.27 -1.26 -8.19
CA TRP A 177 12.10 0.16 -8.56
C TRP A 177 13.25 0.97 -8.02
N LEU A 178 13.83 1.85 -8.84
CA LEU A 178 14.86 2.77 -8.39
C LEU A 178 14.25 3.83 -7.48
N VAL A 179 14.82 3.92 -6.27
CA VAL A 179 14.36 4.86 -5.24
C VAL A 179 15.48 5.82 -4.88
N GLU A 180 15.14 7.11 -4.85
CA GLU A 180 15.96 8.20 -4.33
C GLU A 180 15.34 8.69 -3.01
N PRO A 181 15.82 8.21 -1.85
CA PRO A 181 15.26 8.59 -0.55
C PRO A 181 15.37 10.10 -0.32
N THR A 182 14.33 10.70 0.25
CA THR A 182 14.37 12.12 0.66
C THR A 182 15.23 12.33 1.90
N LYS A 183 15.30 11.30 2.75
CA LYS A 183 16.12 11.29 3.97
C LYS A 183 16.51 9.84 4.31
N ILE A 184 17.64 9.67 4.97
CA ILE A 184 18.07 8.37 5.50
C ILE A 184 18.24 8.53 7.00
N LEU A 185 17.51 7.73 7.78
CA LEU A 185 17.64 7.65 9.23
C LEU A 185 18.42 6.39 9.63
N THR A 186 18.78 6.28 10.90
CA THR A 186 19.42 5.07 11.45
C THR A 186 18.83 4.75 12.81
N ALA A 187 18.20 3.58 12.94
CA ALA A 187 17.63 3.06 14.18
C ALA A 187 18.12 1.64 14.40
N ASP A 188 18.60 1.32 15.60
CA ASP A 188 19.12 -0.01 15.95
C ASP A 188 20.18 -0.56 14.98
N GLY A 189 21.03 0.34 14.46
CA GLY A 189 22.04 0.00 13.45
C GLY A 189 21.52 -0.20 12.02
N GLN A 190 20.20 -0.17 11.82
CA GLN A 190 19.56 -0.33 10.51
C GLN A 190 19.27 1.02 9.86
N LYS A 191 19.54 1.11 8.56
CA LYS A 191 19.16 2.26 7.74
C LYS A 191 17.68 2.21 7.40
N ILE A 192 17.02 3.34 7.61
CA ILE A 192 15.62 3.57 7.25
C ILE A 192 15.59 4.59 6.11
N LEU A 193 14.97 4.24 4.99
CA LEU A 193 14.87 5.14 3.83
C LEU A 193 13.53 5.87 3.90
N ILE A 194 13.53 7.18 4.14
CA ILE A 194 12.32 8.01 4.01
C ILE A 194 12.10 8.29 2.52
N VAL A 195 10.88 8.04 2.06
CA VAL A 195 10.52 8.09 0.65
C VAL A 195 9.18 8.80 0.46
N ASN A 196 8.98 9.43 -0.68
CA ASN A 196 7.69 9.98 -1.10
C ASN A 196 7.42 9.65 -2.58
N GLY A 197 6.36 10.23 -3.17
CA GLY A 197 6.04 10.03 -4.58
C GLY A 197 7.21 10.33 -5.53
N ASP A 198 7.93 11.42 -5.27
CA ASP A 198 9.07 11.86 -6.08
C ASP A 198 10.32 10.99 -5.89
N SER A 199 10.38 10.17 -4.84
CA SER A 199 11.46 9.21 -4.64
C SER A 199 11.50 8.11 -5.70
N TYR A 200 10.40 7.82 -6.39
CA TYR A 200 10.30 6.71 -7.34
C TYR A 200 10.59 7.19 -8.76
N VAL A 201 11.81 6.97 -9.22
CA VAL A 201 12.36 7.59 -10.45
C VAL A 201 11.51 7.28 -11.67
N GLU A 202 11.02 6.04 -11.78
CA GLU A 202 10.19 5.58 -12.90
C GLU A 202 8.74 6.10 -12.85
N GLU A 203 8.28 6.65 -11.71
CA GLU A 203 6.89 7.06 -11.50
C GLU A 203 6.63 8.57 -11.51
N ARG A 204 7.68 9.41 -11.52
CA ARG A 204 7.57 10.90 -11.41
C ARG A 204 6.63 11.59 -12.40
N ASN A 205 6.32 10.96 -13.53
CA ASN A 205 5.46 11.52 -14.59
C ASN A 205 4.38 10.54 -15.05
N VAL A 206 4.05 9.54 -14.24
CA VAL A 206 3.05 8.53 -14.60
C VAL A 206 1.67 9.00 -14.16
N GLN A 207 0.72 9.02 -15.10
CA GLN A 207 -0.71 9.16 -14.79
C GLN A 207 -1.30 7.76 -14.61
N GLY A 208 -1.71 7.40 -13.40
CA GLY A 208 -2.30 6.09 -13.13
C GLY A 208 -2.06 5.59 -11.71
N PRO A 209 -2.42 4.33 -11.42
CA PRO A 209 -2.09 3.70 -10.15
C PRO A 209 -0.57 3.58 -10.01
N THR A 210 -0.04 4.07 -8.89
CA THR A 210 1.38 4.06 -8.56
C THR A 210 1.66 3.12 -7.39
N ILE A 211 2.92 2.71 -7.24
CA ILE A 211 3.38 1.92 -6.09
C ILE A 211 4.01 2.78 -4.99
N ASN A 212 4.24 4.07 -5.25
CA ASN A 212 4.78 5.02 -4.28
C ASN A 212 3.76 5.40 -3.18
N PRO A 213 4.21 5.91 -2.02
CA PRO A 213 3.33 6.27 -0.91
C PRO A 213 2.62 7.63 -1.06
N GLY A 214 2.71 8.27 -2.23
CA GLY A 214 2.18 9.62 -2.47
C GLY A 214 3.01 10.73 -1.83
N SER A 215 2.43 11.94 -1.72
CA SER A 215 3.12 13.13 -1.19
C SER A 215 3.41 13.06 0.31
N ASN A 216 2.58 12.32 1.05
CA ASN A 216 2.65 12.22 2.51
C ASN A 216 3.80 11.31 2.97
N GLY A 217 4.23 10.42 2.08
CA GLY A 217 5.48 9.70 2.21
C GLY A 217 5.37 8.41 3.02
N GLY A 218 6.51 7.79 3.21
CA GLY A 218 6.64 6.53 3.92
C GLY A 218 8.09 6.24 4.22
N ALA A 219 8.33 5.04 4.73
CA ALA A 219 9.66 4.56 5.03
C ALA A 219 9.84 3.11 4.60
N LEU A 220 11.05 2.77 4.16
CA LEU A 220 11.46 1.41 3.84
C LEU A 220 12.55 0.95 4.81
N ILE A 221 12.37 -0.19 5.46
CA ILE A 221 13.26 -0.70 6.50
C ILE A 221 13.60 -2.15 6.25
N ASN A 222 14.89 -2.49 6.17
CA ASN A 222 15.31 -3.89 6.10
C ASN A 222 15.36 -4.50 7.50
N MET A 223 14.75 -5.67 7.64
CA MET A 223 14.77 -6.44 8.88
C MET A 223 16.05 -7.28 8.95
N SER A 224 16.68 -7.32 10.13
CA SER A 224 17.88 -8.15 10.38
C SER A 224 17.56 -9.56 10.86
N GLY A 225 16.28 -9.87 11.06
CA GLY A 225 15.79 -11.12 11.62
C GLY A 225 15.92 -12.34 10.71
N SER A 226 15.75 -13.52 11.31
CA SER A 226 15.77 -14.81 10.61
C SER A 226 14.43 -15.13 9.94
N GLY A 227 13.35 -14.45 10.36
CA GLY A 227 11.98 -14.66 9.89
C GLY A 227 11.77 -14.56 8.37
N GLU A 228 10.62 -15.04 7.89
CA GLU A 228 10.29 -15.10 6.46
C GLU A 228 10.18 -13.71 5.79
N PHE A 229 9.75 -12.71 6.55
CA PHE A 229 9.69 -11.31 6.11
C PHE A 229 11.07 -10.66 6.22
N LYS A 230 11.48 -9.96 5.16
CA LYS A 230 12.83 -9.36 5.07
C LYS A 230 12.82 -7.83 5.16
N GLY A 231 11.65 -7.22 5.27
CA GLY A 231 11.49 -5.78 5.28
C GLY A 231 10.12 -5.34 5.77
N ILE A 232 10.07 -4.08 6.22
CA ILE A 232 8.87 -3.35 6.62
C ILE A 232 8.79 -2.08 5.80
N ALA A 233 7.66 -1.87 5.13
CA ALA A 233 7.25 -0.57 4.63
C ALA A 233 6.31 0.07 5.65
N VAL A 234 6.51 1.36 5.90
CA VAL A 234 5.68 2.18 6.79
C VAL A 234 5.08 3.30 5.95
N TRP A 235 3.76 3.45 5.96
CA TRP A 235 3.04 4.46 5.20
C TRP A 235 2.45 5.50 6.13
N ASN A 236 2.69 6.77 5.83
CA ASN A 236 1.98 7.91 6.40
C ASN A 236 1.06 8.46 5.31
N ASP A 237 -0.25 8.25 5.43
CA ASP A 237 -1.20 8.69 4.41
C ASP A 237 -1.78 10.09 4.68
N ASP A 238 -1.46 10.74 5.81
CA ASP A 238 -1.86 12.12 6.14
C ASP A 238 -0.86 12.81 7.09
N VAL A 239 -0.08 13.75 6.55
CA VAL A 239 0.92 14.53 7.30
C VAL A 239 0.31 15.54 8.28
N ASN A 240 -0.97 15.84 8.21
CA ASN A 240 -1.63 16.73 9.15
C ASN A 240 -1.96 16.01 10.47
N ASP A 241 -2.38 14.75 10.37
CA ASP A 241 -2.73 13.91 11.51
C ASP A 241 -1.51 13.19 12.10
N LEU A 242 -0.51 12.92 11.25
CA LEU A 242 0.80 12.45 11.67
C LEU A 242 1.90 13.34 11.06
N PRO A 243 2.29 14.41 11.76
CA PRO A 243 3.38 15.27 11.33
C PRO A 243 4.66 14.49 11.02
N GLN A 244 5.41 14.94 10.02
CA GLN A 244 6.65 14.29 9.60
C GLN A 244 7.65 14.11 10.75
N SER A 245 7.72 15.05 11.71
CA SER A 245 8.57 14.94 12.90
C SER A 245 8.21 13.71 13.74
N ASP A 246 6.92 13.52 13.98
CA ASP A 246 6.38 12.49 14.86
C ASP A 246 6.51 11.12 14.17
N PHE A 247 6.28 11.10 12.85
CA PHE A 247 6.55 9.94 12.01
C PHE A 247 8.01 9.48 12.12
N GLU A 248 8.95 10.41 11.95
CA GLU A 248 10.38 10.12 12.07
C GLU A 248 10.77 9.70 13.49
N GLU A 249 10.17 10.31 14.52
CA GLU A 249 10.41 9.93 15.91
C GLU A 249 9.98 8.48 16.16
N ILE A 250 8.79 8.07 15.70
CA ILE A 250 8.33 6.68 15.77
C ILE A 250 9.31 5.75 15.07
N LEU A 251 9.73 6.08 13.84
CA LEU A 251 10.68 5.28 13.07
C LEU A 251 12.02 5.09 13.80
N MET A 252 12.50 6.11 14.51
CA MET A 252 13.74 6.05 15.28
C MET A 252 13.66 5.13 16.50
N THR A 253 12.47 4.70 16.91
CA THR A 253 12.28 3.75 18.01
C THR A 253 12.23 2.29 17.58
N PHE A 254 12.26 2.00 16.27
CA PHE A 254 12.29 0.63 15.78
C PHE A 254 13.52 -0.13 16.29
N LYS A 255 13.28 -1.36 16.73
CA LYS A 255 14.29 -2.33 17.13
C LYS A 255 14.01 -3.67 16.47
N PHE A 256 15.05 -4.37 16.09
CA PHE A 256 14.96 -5.65 15.41
C PHE A 256 15.64 -6.73 16.24
N THR A 257 14.88 -7.74 16.66
CA THR A 257 15.44 -8.86 17.41
C THR A 257 16.10 -9.85 16.46
N LYS A 258 17.22 -10.45 16.89
CA LYS A 258 17.95 -11.49 16.17
C LYS A 258 17.64 -12.86 16.75
#